data_AF-X0VCL4-F1
#
_entry.id   AF-X0VCL4-F1
#
_cell.length_a   1.000
_cell.length_b   1.000
_cell.length_c   1.000
_cell.angle_alpha   90.00
_cell.angle_beta   90.00
_cell.angle_gamma   90.00
#
_symmetry.space_group_name_H-M   'P 1'
#
loop_
_entity.id
_entity.type
_entity.pdbx_description
1 polymer ?
#
loop_
_entity_poly.entity_id
_entity_poly.type
_entity_poly.pdbx_seq_one_letter_code
_entity_poly.pdbx_strand_id
1 'polypeptide(L)'
;MRIGRGRDGGTVLGKGVVLTEDREAEMTGVGIIGMGRSGWELHAAHLGKAAGYRLVAACDQSAERLERAAKEFEARPYCEPHSLMED
;
A
#
# COMPACT_ATOMS: atom_id res chain seq x y z
N MET A 1 35.17 -10.49 -20.96
CA MET A 1 33.77 -10.53 -20.51
C MET A 1 33.13 -9.21 -20.94
N ARG A 2 32.22 -9.22 -21.93
CA ARG A 2 31.54 -8.00 -22.42
C ARG A 2 30.08 -8.08 -21.98
N ILE A 3 29.66 -7.09 -21.20
CA ILE A 3 28.28 -6.92 -20.74
C ILE A 3 27.62 -6.03 -21.79
N GLY A 4 26.72 -6.59 -22.60
CA GLY A 4 25.89 -5.81 -23.51
C GLY A 4 24.56 -5.49 -22.86
N ARG A 5 24.22 -4.21 -22.68
CA ARG A 5 22.85 -3.79 -22.36
C ARG A 5 22.03 -3.91 -23.65
N GLY A 6 21.07 -4.83 -23.67
CA GLY A 6 20.04 -4.86 -24.70
C GLY A 6 19.20 -3.57 -24.65
N ARG A 7 18.62 -3.18 -25.77
CA ARG A 7 17.84 -1.94 -25.94
C ARG A 7 16.50 -1.98 -25.17
N ASP A 8 16.22 -3.09 -24.48
CA ASP A 8 14.93 -3.46 -23.91
C ASP A 8 15.04 -3.75 -22.39
N GLY A 9 16.11 -3.28 -21.72
CA GLY A 9 16.30 -3.44 -20.27
C GLY A 9 16.77 -4.83 -19.80
N GLY A 10 16.71 -5.86 -20.65
CA GLY A 10 17.17 -7.21 -20.31
C GLY A 10 18.71 -7.32 -20.19
N THR A 11 19.18 -7.87 -19.07
CA THR A 11 20.58 -8.31 -18.90
C THR A 11 20.72 -9.77 -19.32
N VAL A 12 21.57 -10.06 -20.31
CA VAL A 12 21.81 -11.43 -20.79
C VAL A 12 23.07 -12.00 -20.13
N LEU A 13 22.90 -12.96 -19.22
CA LEU A 13 23.97 -13.82 -18.71
C LEU A 13 23.75 -15.24 -19.27
N GLY A 14 24.84 -15.90 -19.67
CA GLY A 14 24.85 -17.09 -20.52
C GLY A 14 23.73 -18.13 -20.29
N LYS A 15 23.10 -18.53 -21.41
CA LYS A 15 22.24 -19.71 -21.61
C LYS A 15 20.89 -19.78 -20.88
N GLY A 16 20.46 -18.76 -20.16
CA GLY A 16 19.07 -18.64 -19.70
C GLY A 16 18.60 -17.20 -19.77
N VAL A 17 17.61 -16.92 -20.62
CA VAL A 17 16.86 -15.65 -20.53
C VAL A 17 15.93 -15.81 -19.32
N VAL A 18 16.23 -15.11 -18.23
CA VAL A 18 15.25 -14.90 -17.16
C VAL A 18 14.50 -13.64 -17.54
N LEU A 19 13.29 -13.80 -18.09
CA LEU A 19 12.33 -12.71 -18.19
C LEU A 19 11.78 -12.49 -16.78
N THR A 20 12.47 -11.70 -15.96
CA THR A 20 11.78 -11.08 -14.81
C THR A 20 10.99 -9.93 -15.41
N GLU A 21 9.70 -10.14 -15.63
CA GLU A 21 8.79 -9.02 -15.86
C GLU A 21 8.90 -8.14 -14.61
N ASP A 22 9.44 -6.92 -14.77
CA ASP A 22 9.28 -5.85 -13.80
C ASP A 22 7.77 -5.52 -13.76
N ARG A 23 7.00 -6.32 -13.02
CA ARG A 23 5.67 -5.88 -12.59
C ARG A 23 5.94 -4.72 -11.65
N GLU A 24 5.69 -3.51 -12.14
CA GLU A 24 5.40 -2.35 -11.29
C GLU A 24 4.54 -2.86 -10.14
N ALA A 25 5.07 -2.81 -8.92
CA ALA A 25 4.41 -3.42 -7.77
C ALA A 25 3.05 -2.75 -7.60
N GLU A 26 1.98 -3.45 -7.99
CA GLU A 26 0.63 -2.93 -7.95
C GLU A 26 0.29 -2.57 -6.49
N MET A 27 0.06 -1.28 -6.27
CA MET A 27 -0.22 -0.73 -4.96
C MET A 27 -1.59 -1.23 -4.46
N THR A 28 -1.60 -2.04 -3.41
CA THR A 28 -2.82 -2.52 -2.77
C THR A 28 -3.33 -1.48 -1.76
N GLY A 29 -4.53 -0.96 -1.99
CA GLY A 29 -5.24 -0.12 -1.03
C GLY A 29 -5.76 -0.94 0.15
N VAL A 30 -5.59 -0.42 1.37
CA VAL A 30 -6.04 -1.05 2.61
C VAL A 30 -7.03 -0.13 3.33
N GLY A 31 -8.15 -0.68 3.78
CA GLY A 31 -9.06 -0.05 4.73
C GLY A 31 -8.85 -0.60 6.14
N ILE A 32 -8.84 0.25 7.17
CA ILE A 32 -8.78 -0.18 8.57
C ILE A 32 -10.08 0.17 9.29
N ILE A 33 -10.69 -0.83 9.95
CA ILE A 33 -11.79 -0.62 10.88
C ILE A 33 -11.23 -0.70 12.31
N GLY A 34 -11.39 0.39 13.06
CA GLY A 34 -10.85 0.60 14.40
C GLY A 34 -9.47 1.29 14.39
N MET A 35 -9.46 2.61 14.57
CA MET A 35 -8.28 3.47 14.65
C MET A 35 -7.83 3.74 16.10
N GLY A 36 -8.05 2.77 16.99
CA GLY A 36 -7.44 2.74 18.32
C GLY A 36 -5.92 2.49 18.25
N ARG A 37 -5.30 2.13 19.38
CA ARG A 37 -3.85 1.91 19.46
C ARG A 37 -3.33 0.91 18.42
N SER A 38 -3.98 -0.25 18.30
CA SER A 38 -3.56 -1.28 17.34
C SER A 38 -3.70 -0.82 15.89
N GLY A 39 -4.87 -0.25 15.54
CA GLY A 39 -5.11 0.27 14.19
C GLY A 39 -4.11 1.35 13.80
N TRP A 40 -3.76 2.23 14.73
CA TRP A 40 -2.85 3.34 14.47
C TRP A 40 -1.37 2.95 14.51
N GLU A 41 -0.89 2.53 15.69
CA GLU A 41 0.53 2.38 15.98
C GLU A 41 1.11 1.10 15.37
N LEU A 42 0.30 0.04 15.24
CA LEU A 42 0.77 -1.28 14.78
C LEU A 42 0.45 -1.51 13.30
N HIS A 43 -0.70 -1.05 12.81
CA HIS A 43 -1.12 -1.28 11.42
C HIS A 43 -0.85 -0.07 10.52
N ALA A 44 -1.54 1.06 10.72
CA ALA A 44 -1.45 2.22 9.83
C ALA A 44 -0.01 2.77 9.71
N ALA A 45 0.68 2.92 10.84
CA ALA A 45 2.06 3.40 10.86
C ALA A 45 3.06 2.46 10.18
N HIS A 46 2.78 1.15 10.13
CA HIS A 46 3.61 0.18 9.43
C HIS A 46 3.27 0.10 7.94
N LEU A 47 1.98 0.18 7.59
CA LEU A 47 1.52 0.21 6.20
C LEU A 47 2.14 1.36 5.42
N GLY A 48 2.28 2.54 6.02
CA GLY A 48 2.95 3.68 5.37
C GLY A 48 4.44 3.45 5.04
N LYS A 49 5.05 2.38 5.56
CA LYS A 49 6.46 2.01 5.31
C LYS A 49 6.59 0.75 4.46
N ALA A 50 5.51 -0.01 4.27
CA ALA A 50 5.51 -1.27 3.55
C ALA A 50 5.40 -1.00 2.04
N ALA A 51 6.31 -1.59 1.27
CA ALA A 51 6.22 -1.52 -0.19
C ALA A 51 4.96 -2.24 -0.68
N GLY A 52 4.24 -1.62 -1.63
CA GLY A 52 3.06 -2.21 -2.27
C GLY A 52 1.75 -2.04 -1.50
N TYR A 53 1.74 -1.29 -0.39
CA TYR A 53 0.51 -1.03 0.37
C TYR A 53 0.32 0.45 0.68
N ARG A 54 -0.94 0.87 0.78
CA ARG A 54 -1.33 2.21 1.26
C ARG A 54 -2.62 2.14 2.04
N LEU A 55 -2.69 2.85 3.16
CA LEU A 55 -3.96 3.10 3.85
C LEU A 55 -4.80 4.07 3.00
N VAL A 56 -5.97 3.64 2.55
CA VAL A 56 -6.87 4.44 1.68
C VAL A 56 -8.20 4.75 2.36
N ALA A 57 -8.57 4.01 3.40
CA ALA A 57 -9.81 4.21 4.15
C ALA A 57 -9.60 3.92 5.63
N ALA A 58 -10.29 4.68 6.48
CA ALA A 58 -10.30 4.48 7.92
C ALA A 58 -11.75 4.53 8.42
N CYS A 59 -12.12 3.57 9.27
CA CYS A 59 -13.42 3.49 9.90
C CYS A 59 -13.28 3.46 11.42
N ASP A 60 -13.95 4.36 12.15
CA ASP A 60 -13.94 4.41 13.61
C ASP A 60 -15.16 5.20 14.12
N GLN A 61 -15.54 5.00 15.38
CA GLN A 61 -16.63 5.75 16.01
C GLN A 61 -16.19 7.15 16.48
N SER A 62 -14.88 7.37 16.64
CA SER A 62 -14.32 8.65 17.04
C SER A 62 -14.03 9.55 15.84
N ALA A 63 -14.78 10.64 15.72
CA ALA A 63 -14.57 11.66 14.70
C ALA A 63 -13.15 12.25 14.74
N GLU A 64 -12.58 12.47 15.93
CA GLU A 64 -11.21 12.94 16.12
C GLU A 64 -10.18 11.98 15.50
N ARG A 65 -10.35 10.67 15.71
CA ARG A 65 -9.44 9.66 15.14
C ARG A 65 -9.57 9.58 13.62
N LEU A 66 -10.79 9.73 13.09
CA LEU A 66 -11.05 9.77 11.65
C LEU A 66 -10.42 11.01 11.00
N GLU A 67 -10.59 12.18 11.59
CA GLU A 67 -9.97 13.43 11.11
C GLU A 67 -8.45 13.30 11.10
N ARG A 68 -7.87 12.75 12.17
CA ARG A 68 -6.44 12.48 12.24
C ARG A 68 -5.99 11.52 11.14
N ALA A 69 -6.74 10.43 10.90
CA ALA A 69 -6.42 9.45 9.87
C ALA A 69 -6.46 10.06 8.46
N ALA A 70 -7.47 10.89 8.18
CA ALA A 70 -7.57 11.62 6.91
C ALA A 70 -6.40 12.57 6.70
N LYS A 71 -5.95 13.25 7.76
CA LYS A 71 -4.82 14.19 7.70
C LYS A 71 -3.47 13.49 7.53
N GLU A 72 -3.22 12.42 8.28
CA GLU A 72 -1.90 11.80 8.33
C GLU A 72 -1.67 10.76 7.21
N PHE A 73 -2.73 10.12 6.73
CA PHE A 73 -2.63 9.03 5.75
C PHE A 73 -3.40 9.31 4.44
N GLU A 74 -4.08 10.46 4.33
CA GLU A 74 -5.01 10.76 3.22
C GLU A 74 -6.12 9.70 3.11
N ALA A 75 -6.48 9.08 4.23
CA ALA A 75 -7.49 8.03 4.28
C ALA A 75 -8.92 8.61 4.24
N ARG A 76 -9.79 8.00 3.45
CA ARG A 76 -11.22 8.34 3.44
C ARG A 76 -11.88 7.91 4.75
N PRO A 77 -12.57 8.82 5.47
CA PRO A 77 -13.18 8.49 6.75
C PRO A 77 -14.57 7.86 6.58
N TYR A 78 -14.85 6.82 7.37
CA TYR A 78 -16.16 6.17 7.47
C TYR A 78 -16.54 6.04 8.95
N CYS A 79 -17.78 6.32 9.32
CA CYS A 79 -18.28 6.07 10.68
C CYS A 79 -18.92 4.69 10.82
N GLU A 80 -19.30 4.05 9.70
CA GLU A 80 -19.97 2.76 9.66
C GLU A 80 -19.17 1.76 8.80
N PRO A 81 -18.88 0.55 9.31
CA PRO A 81 -18.10 -0.45 8.57
C PRO A 81 -18.71 -0.84 7.22
N HIS A 82 -20.03 -0.88 7.12
CA HIS A 82 -20.73 -1.24 5.89
C HIS A 82 -20.42 -0.27 4.76
N SER A 83 -20.45 1.03 5.06
CA SER A 83 -20.13 2.08 4.08
C SER A 83 -18.69 1.99 3.56
N LEU A 84 -17.75 1.49 4.36
CA LEU A 84 -16.37 1.26 3.92
C LEU A 84 -16.28 0.05 2.98
N MET A 85 -17.03 -1.02 3.24
CA MET A 85 -16.95 -2.26 2.46
C MET A 85 -17.62 -2.16 1.08
N GLU A 86 -18.54 -1.21 0.90
CA GLU A 86 -19.28 -0.99 -0.35
C GLU A 86 -18.61 0.00 -1.33
N ASP A 87 -17.54 0.65 -0.90
CA ASP A 87 -16.81 1.68 -1.65
C ASP A 87 -15.66 1.13 -2.52
#